data_AF-A0A9P5V5D7-F1
#
_entry.id   AF-A0A9P5V5D7-F1
#
_cell.length_a   1.000
_cell.length_b   1.000
_cell.length_c   1.000
_cell.angle_alpha   90.00
_cell.angle_beta   90.00
_cell.angle_gamma   90.00
#
_symmetry.space_group_name_H-M   'P 1'
#
loop_
_entity.id
_entity.type
_entity.pdbx_description
1 polymer ?
#
loop_
_entity_poly.entity_id
_entity_poly.type
_entity_poly.pdbx_seq_one_letter_code
_entity_poly.pdbx_strand_id
1 'polypeptide(L)' 'MDFNALDVSALRRYCRLNHLRPKSKTREALVAAATAHWNNTNAQEVDSVAYFLFAVKHRHNVLKLTMPLS' A
#
# COMPACT_ATOMS: atom_id res chain seq x y z
N MET A 1 7.20 -10.23 4.76
CA MET A 1 5.77 -9.91 4.93
C MET A 1 4.96 -10.99 4.22
N ASP A 2 3.91 -11.53 4.85
CA ASP A 2 3.08 -12.57 4.22
C ASP A 2 1.78 -11.97 3.64
N PHE A 3 1.74 -11.84 2.31
CA PHE A 3 0.56 -11.36 1.59
C PHE A 3 -0.57 -12.41 1.50
N ASN A 4 -0.29 -13.68 1.81
CA ASN A 4 -1.33 -14.72 1.87
C ASN A 4 -2.21 -14.63 3.11
N ALA A 5 -1.78 -13.91 4.15
CA ALA A 5 -2.61 -13.65 5.32
C ALA A 5 -3.59 -12.47 5.11
N LEU A 6 -3.43 -11.69 4.04
CA LEU A 6 -4.24 -10.51 3.77
C LEU A 6 -5.54 -10.86 3.04
N ASP A 7 -6.56 -10.06 3.31
CA ASP A 7 -7.83 -10.12 2.61
C ASP A 7 -7.73 -9.52 1.20
N VAL A 8 -8.68 -9.87 0.33
CA VAL A 8 -8.68 -9.41 -1.06
C VAL A 8 -8.82 -7.88 -1.15
N SER A 9 -9.47 -7.25 -0.16
CA SER A 9 -9.65 -5.79 -0.15
C SER A 9 -8.33 -5.06 0.14
N ALA A 10 -7.54 -5.51 1.12
CA ALA A 10 -6.21 -4.95 1.38
C ALA A 10 -5.26 -5.19 0.20
N LEU A 11 -5.30 -6.39 -0.40
CA LEU A 11 -4.49 -6.69 -1.59
C LEU A 11 -4.81 -5.76 -2.76
N ARG A 12 -6.10 -5.54 -3.05
CA ARG A 12 -6.52 -4.58 -4.09
C ARG A 12 -6.12 -3.15 -3.75
N ARG A 13 -6.24 -2.74 -2.49
CA ARG A 13 -5.82 -1.41 -2.03
C ARG A 13 -4.32 -1.23 -2.21
N TYR A 14 -3.52 -2.22 -1.83
CA TYR A 14 -2.07 -2.22 -1.99
C TYR A 14 -1.68 -2.08 -3.46
N CYS A 15 -2.25 -2.89 -4.36
CA CYS A 15 -1.98 -2.79 -5.79
C CYS A 15 -2.37 -1.42 -6.36
N ARG A 16 -3.49 -0.85 -5.92
CA ARG A 16 -3.95 0.46 -6.39
C ARG A 16 -3.03 1.60 -5.96
N LEU A 17 -2.63 1.64 -4.68
CA LEU A 17 -1.76 2.69 -4.13
C LEU A 17 -0.36 2.65 -4.73
N ASN A 18 0.12 1.46 -5.10
CA ASN A 18 1.44 1.28 -5.71
C ASN A 18 1.37 1.18 -7.25
N HIS A 19 0.23 1.54 -7.86
CA HIS A 19 0.02 1.54 -9.31
C HIS A 19 0.40 0.23 -10.03
N LEU A 20 0.22 -0.91 -9.36
CA LEU A 20 0.53 -2.23 -9.90
C LEU A 20 -0.51 -2.64 -10.95
N ARG A 21 -0.06 -3.43 -11.95
CA ARG A 21 -0.91 -4.03 -12.98
C ARG A 21 -0.89 -5.56 -12.89
N PRO A 22 -1.67 -6.17 -11.97
CA PRO A 22 -1.78 -7.62 -11.87
C PRO A 22 -2.31 -8.23 -13.17
N LYS A 23 -1.82 -9.43 -13.53
CA LYS A 23 -2.23 -10.13 -14.76
C LYS A 23 -3.71 -10.53 -14.76
N SER A 24 -4.29 -10.74 -13.58
CA SER A 24 -5.73 -11.01 -13.41
C SER A 24 -6.24 -10.40 -12.10
N LYS A 25 -7.57 -10.39 -11.92
CA LYS A 25 -8.22 -9.93 -10.68
C LYS A 25 -8.35 -11.03 -9.62
N THR A 26 -7.76 -12.20 -9.84
CA THR A 26 -7.81 -13.31 -8.87
C THR A 26 -6.90 -13.03 -7.68
N ARG A 27 -7.17 -13.68 -6.56
CA ARG A 27 -6.41 -13.46 -5.32
C ARG A 27 -4.93 -13.81 -5.50
N GLU A 28 -4.65 -14.90 -6.19
CA GLU A 28 -3.31 -15.44 -6.42
C GLU A 28 -2.48 -14.46 -7.24
N ALA A 29 -3.07 -13.85 -8.28
CA ALA A 29 -2.40 -12.85 -9.09
C ALA A 29 -2.13 -11.55 -8.32
N LEU A 30 -3.02 -11.15 -7.43
CA LEU A 30 -2.82 -9.99 -6.55
C LEU A 30 -1.70 -10.24 -5.55
N VAL A 31 -1.66 -11.41 -4.91
CA VAL A 31 -0.59 -11.81 -3.99
C VAL A 31 0.75 -11.86 -4.71
N ALA A 32 0.82 -12.47 -5.88
CA ALA A 32 2.04 -12.56 -6.67
C ALA A 32 2.57 -11.18 -7.06
N ALA A 33 1.69 -10.29 -7.54
CA ALA A 33 2.08 -8.92 -7.90
C ALA A 33 2.54 -8.11 -6.69
N ALA A 34 1.83 -8.21 -5.56
CA ALA A 34 2.19 -7.50 -4.33
C ALA A 34 3.52 -7.99 -3.74
N THR A 35 3.74 -9.32 -3.73
CA THR A 35 4.98 -9.93 -3.22
C THR A 35 6.17 -9.54 -4.08
N ALA A 36 6.05 -9.63 -5.40
CA ALA A 36 7.12 -9.23 -6.33
C ALA A 36 7.48 -7.75 -6.17
N HIS A 37 6.48 -6.87 -6.04
CA HIS A 37 6.71 -5.45 -5.81
C HIS A 37 7.39 -5.19 -4.45
N TRP A 38 6.89 -5.79 -3.38
CA TRP A 38 7.44 -5.61 -2.03
C TRP A 38 8.92 -6.01 -1.96
N ASN A 39 9.30 -7.13 -2.57
CA ASN A 39 10.69 -7.60 -2.59
C ASN A 39 11.64 -6.68 -3.36
N ASN A 40 11.12 -5.91 -4.33
CA ASN A 40 11.89 -4.93 -5.09
C ASN A 40 11.80 -3.50 -4.51
N THR A 41 10.97 -3.29 -3.48
CA THR A 41 10.81 -1.97 -2.87
C THR A 41 11.93 -1.75 -1.86
N ASN A 42 12.82 -0.81 -2.13
CA ASN A 42 13.83 -0.40 -1.17
C ASN A 42 13.30 0.76 -0.33
N ALA A 43 13.13 0.54 0.97
CA ALA A 43 12.64 1.58 1.87
C ALA A 43 13.79 2.51 2.28
N GLN A 44 13.61 3.82 2.11
CA GLN A 44 14.49 4.81 2.73
C GLN A 44 14.15 4.87 4.22
N GLU A 45 15.03 4.34 5.07
CA GLU A 45 14.74 4.07 6.48
C GLU A 45 14.32 5.32 7.26
N VAL A 46 15.12 6.39 7.16
CA VAL A 46 14.89 7.65 7.89
C VAL A 46 13.54 8.27 7.52
N ASP A 47 13.26 8.40 6.23
CA ASP A 47 12.00 8.97 5.75
C ASP A 47 10.81 8.10 6.15
N SER A 48 10.94 6.78 6.03
CA SER A 48 9.87 5.84 6.37
C SER A 48 9.50 5.92 7.85
N VAL A 49 10.49 6.01 8.74
CA VAL A 49 10.27 6.18 10.18
C VAL A 49 9.65 7.55 10.47
N ALA A 50 10.15 8.62 9.86
CA ALA A 50 9.62 9.97 10.05
C ALA A 50 8.14 10.07 9.62
N TYR A 51 7.80 9.55 8.43
CA TYR A 51 6.43 9.51 7.92
C TYR A 51 5.51 8.66 8.81
N PHE A 52 5.99 7.49 9.27
CA PHE A 52 5.21 6.64 10.17
C PHE A 52 4.89 7.35 11.48
N LEU A 53 5.89 7.93 12.15
CA LEU A 53 5.70 8.67 13.40
C LEU A 53 4.75 9.86 13.21
N PHE A 54 4.92 10.60 12.11
CA PHE A 54 4.04 11.72 11.77
C PHE A 54 2.60 11.25 11.57
N ALA A 55 2.38 10.20 10.77
CA ALA A 55 1.05 9.67 10.46
C ALA A 55 0.34 9.11 11.71
N VAL A 56 1.07 8.41 12.59
CA VAL A 56 0.50 7.88 13.84
C VAL A 56 0.13 9.01 14.80
N LYS A 57 1.04 9.98 15.00
CA LYS A 57 0.82 11.12 15.90
C LYS A 57 -0.32 12.03 15.43
N HIS A 58 -0.52 12.16 14.12
CA HIS A 58 -1.56 13.01 13.52
C HIS A 58 -2.70 12.21 12.88
N ARG A 59 -2.94 10.97 13.31
CA ARG A 59 -3.97 10.06 12.76
C ARG A 59 -5.39 10.64 12.71
N HIS A 60 -5.68 11.65 13.53
CA HIS A 60 -6.96 12.36 13.55
C HIS A 60 -7.12 13.40 12.41
N ASN A 61 -6.06 13.70 11.65
CA ASN A 61 -6.09 14.61 10.50
C ASN A 61 -6.29 13.92 9.14
N VAL A 62 -6.47 12.58 9.11
CA VAL A 62 -6.51 11.78 7.87
C VAL A 62 -7.74 12.08 6.99
N LEU A 63 -8.77 12.76 7.51
CA LEU A 63 -9.98 13.13 6.76
C LEU A 63 -10.02 14.59 6.24
N LYS A 64 -8.93 15.38 6.36
CA LYS A 64 -8.93 16.81 5.99
C LYS A 64 -8.27 17.16 4.65
N LEU A 65 -8.27 16.25 3.68
CA LEU A 65 -7.96 16.60 2.30
C LEU A 65 -9.15 16.23 1.42
N THR A 66 -10.07 17.19 1.25
CA THR A 66 -10.94 17.25 0.07
C THR A 66 -10.03 17.35 -1.15
N MET A 67 -9.91 16.26 -1.91
CA MET A 67 -9.30 16.30 -3.24
C MET A 67 -10.19 17.16 -4.14
N PRO A 68 -9.71 18.26 -4.76
CA PRO A 68 -10.42 18.87 -5.87
C PRO A 68 -10.35 17.88 -7.05
N LEU A 69 -11.52 17.51 -7.56
CA LEU A 69 -11.66 16.90 -8.87
C LEU A 69 -11.34 18.00 -9.89
N SER A 70 -10.18 17.87 -10.55
CA SER A 70 -9.79 18.67 -11.73
C SER A 70 -9.46 17.72 -12.86
#